data_AF-A0A4R4QM78-F1
#
_entry.id   AF-A0A4R4QM78-F1
#
_cell.length_a   1.000
_cell.length_b   1.000
_cell.length_c   1.000
_cell.angle_alpha   90.00
_cell.angle_beta   90.00
_cell.angle_gamma   90.00
#
_symmetry.space_group_name_H-M   'P 1'
#
loop_
_entity.id
_entity.type
_entity.pdbx_description
1 polymer ?
#
loop_
_entity_poly.entity_id
_entity_poly.type
_entity_poly.pdbx_seq_one_letter_code
_entity_poly.pdbx_strand_id
1 'polypeptide(L)'
;PMWWSGPADLPRPAPPVPAPEAAAARREVTVAILDTGLSPHPWYEDAEWYREQRGEVEEVLDADLDFELDAQAGHGTFIAGVVLRHAPTARLRARRVIGGDGVGDELDVIRALEWLAGWGRADVVNVSVGCHTYDDRPSPVLANAVAALGRRTVVVACAGNTAGDRPFWPAAMKPVIGVAALDGGDRAWFSNHGWWVDACAEGVDVTSTFVRFDGTRPPAGGIDPDRFDGYATWSGTSFAAPVVAGRIAGLAAAEGLGAADAAD
;
A
#
# COMPACT_ATOMS: atom_id res chain seq x y z
N PRO A 1 16.38 -1.38 -11.40
CA PRO A 1 16.25 -2.66 -10.62
C PRO A 1 14.85 -3.21 -10.84
N MET A 2 14.63 -4.51 -10.64
CA MET A 2 13.27 -5.07 -10.61
C MET A 2 12.58 -4.61 -9.32
N TRP A 3 11.34 -4.14 -9.41
CA TRP A 3 10.51 -3.78 -8.25
C TRP A 3 9.49 -4.87 -7.97
N TRP A 4 9.21 -5.11 -6.70
CA TRP A 4 8.20 -6.08 -6.25
C TRP A 4 7.49 -5.61 -4.97
N SER A 5 6.22 -5.96 -4.81
CA SER A 5 5.48 -5.88 -3.53
C SER A 5 5.79 -7.09 -2.66
N GLY A 6 5.77 -8.29 -3.26
CA GLY A 6 6.09 -9.60 -2.68
C GLY A 6 5.67 -9.79 -1.21
N PRO A 7 4.36 -9.77 -0.87
CA PRO A 7 3.80 -10.22 0.41
C PRO A 7 4.35 -11.58 0.84
N ALA A 8 4.29 -11.84 2.15
CA ALA A 8 4.95 -12.98 2.76
C ALA A 8 4.22 -14.32 2.55
N ASP A 9 2.93 -14.26 2.26
CA ASP A 9 2.05 -15.40 2.01
C ASP A 9 1.05 -15.09 0.88
N LEU A 10 0.12 -16.02 0.61
CA LEU A 10 -0.99 -15.82 -0.32
C LEU A 10 -2.20 -15.22 0.41
N PRO A 11 -3.02 -14.39 -0.27
CA PRO A 11 -4.24 -13.88 0.34
C PRO A 11 -5.19 -15.03 0.63
N ARG A 12 -5.86 -14.96 1.78
CA ARG A 12 -6.88 -15.93 2.21
C ARG A 12 -8.24 -15.25 2.28
N PRO A 13 -9.32 -15.84 1.73
CA PRO A 13 -10.65 -15.26 1.83
C PRO A 13 -11.05 -14.97 3.29
N ALA A 14 -11.68 -13.82 3.51
CA ALA A 14 -12.10 -13.38 4.84
C ALA A 14 -13.59 -13.01 4.86
N PRO A 15 -14.27 -13.16 6.02
CA PRO A 15 -15.61 -12.61 6.19
C PRO A 15 -15.63 -11.08 5.99
N PRO A 16 -16.79 -10.50 5.62
CA PRO A 16 -16.92 -9.06 5.48
C PRO A 16 -16.53 -8.29 6.74
N VAL A 17 -15.72 -7.25 6.55
CA VAL A 17 -15.32 -6.33 7.62
C VAL A 17 -16.19 -5.06 7.54
N PRO A 18 -16.73 -4.55 8.66
CA PRO A 18 -17.50 -3.31 8.66
C PRO A 18 -16.67 -2.14 8.12
N ALA A 19 -17.30 -1.27 7.33
CA ALA A 19 -16.68 -0.03 6.90
C ALA A 19 -16.32 0.84 8.13
N PRO A 20 -15.16 1.51 8.13
CA PRO A 20 -14.75 2.33 9.26
C PRO A 20 -15.64 3.57 9.40
N GLU A 21 -16.02 3.89 10.64
CA GLU A 21 -16.81 5.09 10.93
C GLU A 21 -15.92 6.33 10.96
N ALA A 22 -16.32 7.36 10.21
CA ALA A 22 -15.62 8.63 10.17
C ALA A 22 -16.05 9.54 11.33
N ALA A 23 -15.10 9.94 12.17
CA ALA A 23 -15.27 11.09 13.06
C ALA A 23 -15.15 12.41 12.26
N ALA A 24 -15.56 13.52 12.86
CA ALA A 24 -15.41 14.83 12.24
C ALA A 24 -13.94 15.17 12.01
N ALA A 25 -13.56 15.45 10.76
CA ALA A 25 -12.23 15.93 10.41
C ALA A 25 -12.15 17.46 10.48
N ARG A 26 -11.03 17.99 10.97
CA ARG A 26 -10.72 19.43 10.98
C ARG A 26 -10.10 19.91 9.68
N ARG A 27 -9.59 18.99 8.85
CA ARG A 27 -9.10 19.25 7.49
C ARG A 27 -9.26 18.03 6.60
N GLU A 28 -9.27 18.26 5.29
CA GLU A 28 -9.13 17.19 4.31
C GLU A 28 -7.66 16.74 4.20
N VAL A 29 -7.45 15.44 4.03
CA VAL A 29 -6.13 14.84 3.83
C VAL A 29 -6.18 13.90 2.63
N THR A 30 -5.21 14.02 1.74
CA THR A 30 -5.07 13.14 0.58
C THR A 30 -3.92 12.17 0.76
N VAL A 31 -4.22 10.87 0.66
CA VAL A 31 -3.22 9.79 0.66
C VAL A 31 -3.08 9.24 -0.76
N ALA A 32 -1.88 9.36 -1.32
CA ALA A 32 -1.55 8.73 -2.60
C ALA A 32 -1.09 7.29 -2.38
N ILE A 33 -1.52 6.38 -3.27
CA ILE A 33 -1.17 4.95 -3.23
C ILE A 33 -0.49 4.60 -4.56
N LEU A 34 0.77 4.20 -4.51
CA LEU A 34 1.50 3.70 -5.69
C LEU A 34 1.54 2.17 -5.62
N ASP A 35 0.66 1.51 -6.39
CA ASP A 35 0.47 0.05 -6.27
C ASP A 35 -0.13 -0.59 -7.56
N THR A 36 -0.88 -1.70 -7.47
CA THR A 36 -1.48 -2.44 -8.60
C THR A 36 -2.69 -1.76 -9.24
N GLY A 37 -3.30 -0.80 -8.54
CA GLY A 37 -4.58 -0.20 -8.92
C GLY A 37 -5.62 -0.37 -7.83
N LEU A 38 -6.88 -0.13 -8.17
CA LEU A 38 -8.03 -0.26 -7.28
C LEU A 38 -9.23 -0.89 -8.01
N SER A 39 -9.76 -1.93 -7.40
CA SER A 39 -11.04 -2.55 -7.77
C SER A 39 -12.20 -1.84 -7.06
N PRO A 40 -13.42 -1.83 -7.63
CA PRO A 40 -14.61 -1.31 -6.95
C PRO A 40 -14.90 -2.09 -5.67
N HIS A 41 -15.12 -1.38 -4.56
CA HIS A 41 -15.40 -1.99 -3.26
C HIS A 41 -16.47 -1.19 -2.49
N PRO A 42 -17.38 -1.84 -1.74
CA PRO A 42 -18.46 -1.15 -1.00
C PRO A 42 -18.02 -0.02 -0.06
N TRP A 43 -16.77 -0.05 0.42
CA TRP A 43 -16.26 1.01 1.29
C TRP A 43 -16.07 2.36 0.58
N TYR A 44 -15.86 2.36 -0.74
CA TYR A 44 -15.47 3.58 -1.46
C TYR A 44 -15.93 3.66 -2.92
N GLU A 45 -16.66 2.68 -3.46
CA GLU A 45 -17.09 2.69 -4.86
C GLU A 45 -17.97 3.90 -5.19
N ASP A 46 -18.71 4.40 -4.20
CA ASP A 46 -19.52 5.61 -4.29
C ASP A 46 -18.76 6.88 -3.87
N ALA A 47 -17.51 6.80 -3.42
CA ALA A 47 -16.75 8.00 -3.06
C ALA A 47 -16.41 8.83 -4.30
N GLU A 48 -16.50 10.17 -4.19
CA GLU A 48 -16.18 11.09 -5.28
C GLU A 48 -14.74 10.87 -5.78
N TRP A 49 -13.78 10.77 -4.86
CA TRP A 49 -12.38 10.56 -5.21
C TRP A 49 -12.16 9.28 -6.02
N TYR A 50 -12.92 8.21 -5.80
CA TYR A 50 -12.78 6.97 -6.56
C TYR A 50 -13.35 7.14 -7.96
N ARG A 51 -14.55 7.74 -8.08
CA ARG A 51 -15.21 8.00 -9.36
C ARG A 51 -14.36 8.86 -10.31
N GLU A 52 -13.62 9.83 -9.76
CA GLU A 52 -12.70 10.70 -10.51
C GLU A 52 -11.52 9.97 -11.16
N GLN A 53 -11.17 8.78 -10.68
CA GLN A 53 -9.96 8.07 -11.12
C GLN A 53 -10.20 6.63 -11.60
N ARG A 54 -11.44 6.13 -11.50
CA ARG A 54 -11.80 4.72 -11.71
C ARG A 54 -11.18 4.09 -12.97
N GLY A 55 -11.23 4.77 -14.11
CA GLY A 55 -10.67 4.25 -15.37
C GLY A 55 -9.13 4.30 -15.45
N GLU A 56 -8.47 5.16 -14.66
CA GLU A 56 -7.01 5.26 -14.63
C GLU A 56 -6.38 4.18 -13.74
N VAL A 57 -7.14 3.65 -12.78
CA VAL A 57 -6.63 2.77 -11.72
C VAL A 57 -7.24 1.38 -11.77
N GLU A 58 -7.99 1.06 -12.83
CA GLU A 58 -8.61 -0.25 -12.98
C GLU A 58 -7.57 -1.37 -12.89
N GLU A 59 -7.85 -2.31 -11.99
CA GLU A 59 -6.98 -3.43 -11.68
C GLU A 59 -7.17 -4.54 -12.73
N VAL A 60 -6.05 -5.17 -13.10
CA VAL A 60 -6.06 -6.38 -13.95
C VAL A 60 -5.88 -7.55 -13.02
N LEU A 61 -6.89 -8.43 -12.95
CA LEU A 61 -6.96 -9.51 -11.96
C LEU A 61 -6.32 -10.81 -12.45
N ASP A 62 -6.42 -11.07 -13.74
CA ASP A 62 -5.96 -12.29 -14.42
C ASP A 62 -5.38 -11.81 -15.77
N ALA A 63 -4.08 -11.59 -15.82
CA ALA A 63 -3.43 -10.99 -16.98
C ALA A 63 -3.08 -12.03 -18.06
N ASP A 64 -2.82 -13.28 -17.68
CA ASP A 64 -2.45 -14.37 -18.58
C ASP A 64 -3.64 -15.25 -19.02
N LEU A 65 -4.83 -14.98 -18.47
CA LEU A 65 -6.11 -15.58 -18.80
C LEU A 65 -6.16 -17.08 -18.46
N ASP A 66 -5.51 -17.46 -17.36
CA ASP A 66 -5.50 -18.84 -16.87
C ASP A 66 -6.67 -19.17 -15.92
N PHE A 67 -7.55 -18.20 -15.66
CA PHE A 67 -8.68 -18.26 -14.73
C PHE A 67 -8.28 -18.35 -13.25
N GLU A 68 -7.04 -18.01 -12.92
CA GLU A 68 -6.56 -17.80 -11.56
C GLU A 68 -6.34 -16.30 -11.30
N LEU A 69 -6.31 -15.94 -10.02
CA LEU A 69 -6.00 -14.57 -9.62
C LEU A 69 -4.48 -14.40 -9.69
N ASP A 70 -4.00 -13.36 -10.39
CA ASP A 70 -2.57 -13.05 -10.42
C ASP A 70 -2.06 -12.88 -8.98
N ALA A 71 -0.79 -13.27 -8.73
CA ALA A 71 -0.25 -13.40 -7.39
C ALA A 71 -0.35 -12.13 -6.52
N GLN A 72 -0.39 -10.94 -7.13
CA GLN A 72 -0.52 -9.63 -6.50
C GLN A 72 -1.80 -8.87 -6.86
N ALA A 73 -2.70 -9.46 -7.65
CA ALA A 73 -3.98 -8.82 -7.91
C ALA A 73 -4.74 -8.58 -6.59
N GLY A 74 -5.30 -7.38 -6.47
CA GLY A 74 -5.98 -6.90 -5.27
C GLY A 74 -5.08 -6.24 -4.23
N HIS A 75 -3.76 -6.18 -4.42
CA HIS A 75 -2.83 -5.60 -3.46
C HIS A 75 -3.10 -4.11 -3.18
N GLY A 76 -3.28 -3.30 -4.22
CA GLY A 76 -3.62 -1.88 -4.07
C GLY A 76 -5.00 -1.67 -3.44
N THR A 77 -5.98 -2.50 -3.80
CA THR A 77 -7.31 -2.55 -3.18
C THR A 77 -7.21 -2.87 -1.69
N PHE A 78 -6.32 -3.79 -1.31
CA PHE A 78 -6.05 -4.16 0.08
C PHE A 78 -5.45 -3.02 0.89
N ILE A 79 -4.43 -2.38 0.33
CA ILE A 79 -3.76 -1.22 0.92
C ILE A 79 -4.75 -0.06 1.13
N ALA A 80 -5.63 0.21 0.17
CA ALA A 80 -6.64 1.26 0.30
C ALA A 80 -7.55 1.03 1.52
N GLY A 81 -7.99 -0.21 1.76
CA GLY A 81 -8.76 -0.56 2.95
C GLY A 81 -7.97 -0.33 4.25
N VAL A 82 -6.69 -0.70 4.29
CA VAL A 82 -5.85 -0.49 5.47
C VAL A 82 -5.70 1.00 5.77
N VAL A 83 -5.45 1.84 4.76
CA VAL A 83 -5.39 3.30 4.92
C VAL A 83 -6.72 3.84 5.46
N LEU A 84 -7.85 3.48 4.82
CA LEU A 84 -9.18 3.98 5.21
C LEU A 84 -9.57 3.54 6.62
N ARG A 85 -9.10 2.38 7.09
CA ARG A 85 -9.35 1.93 8.46
C ARG A 85 -8.74 2.85 9.51
N HIS A 86 -7.63 3.52 9.19
CA HIS A 86 -6.95 4.46 10.08
C HIS A 86 -7.23 5.93 9.76
N ALA A 87 -7.65 6.24 8.53
CA ALA A 87 -8.06 7.57 8.10
C ALA A 87 -9.36 7.51 7.27
N PRO A 88 -10.53 7.31 7.91
CA PRO A 88 -11.79 7.08 7.20
C PRO A 88 -12.26 8.28 6.37
N THR A 89 -11.79 9.48 6.71
CA THR A 89 -12.10 10.73 6.00
C THR A 89 -11.09 11.07 4.90
N ALA A 90 -10.04 10.27 4.70
CA ALA A 90 -9.02 10.55 3.70
C ALA A 90 -9.57 10.40 2.28
N ARG A 91 -9.13 11.28 1.38
CA ARG A 91 -9.26 11.06 -0.06
C ARG A 91 -8.08 10.23 -0.53
N LEU A 92 -8.33 9.18 -1.32
CA LEU A 92 -7.26 8.39 -1.89
C LEU A 92 -6.97 8.80 -3.34
N ARG A 93 -5.69 8.82 -3.73
CA ARG A 93 -5.25 8.97 -5.12
C ARG A 93 -4.30 7.85 -5.51
N ALA A 94 -4.80 6.87 -6.25
CA ALA A 94 -4.02 5.73 -6.69
C ALA A 94 -3.34 5.98 -8.05
N ARG A 95 -2.19 5.34 -8.23
CA ARG A 95 -1.45 5.22 -9.48
C ARG A 95 -0.95 3.79 -9.61
N ARG A 96 -1.19 3.19 -10.77
CA ARG A 96 -0.66 1.86 -11.08
C ARG A 96 0.81 1.96 -11.42
N VAL A 97 1.66 1.29 -10.65
CA VAL A 97 3.13 1.24 -10.85
C VAL A 97 3.66 -0.19 -10.87
N ILE A 98 2.80 -1.17 -10.61
CA ILE A 98 3.13 -2.60 -10.65
C ILE A 98 1.97 -3.40 -11.25
N GLY A 99 2.28 -4.51 -11.91
CA GLY A 99 1.28 -5.43 -12.47
C GLY A 99 0.68 -6.35 -11.41
N GLY A 100 -0.39 -7.08 -11.79
CA GLY A 100 -0.97 -8.14 -10.98
C GLY A 100 -0.01 -9.29 -10.70
N ASP A 101 1.02 -9.48 -11.53
CA ASP A 101 2.13 -10.42 -11.32
C ASP A 101 3.09 -10.00 -10.20
N GLY A 102 3.00 -8.76 -9.72
CA GLY A 102 3.88 -8.23 -8.69
C GLY A 102 5.24 -7.79 -9.17
N VAL A 103 5.42 -7.62 -10.47
CA VAL A 103 6.68 -7.15 -11.07
C VAL A 103 6.47 -5.76 -11.67
N GLY A 104 7.40 -4.86 -11.36
CA GLY A 104 7.38 -3.49 -11.85
C GLY A 104 8.77 -3.00 -12.21
N ASP A 105 8.80 -1.85 -12.89
CA ASP A 105 10.03 -1.13 -13.16
C ASP A 105 10.15 0.11 -12.25
N GLU A 106 11.38 0.57 -12.05
CA GLU A 106 11.64 1.79 -11.26
C GLU A 106 11.09 3.06 -11.94
N LEU A 107 11.00 3.05 -13.27
CA LEU A 107 10.63 4.20 -14.09
C LEU A 107 9.16 4.58 -13.87
N ASP A 108 8.25 3.63 -13.74
CA ASP A 108 6.83 3.87 -13.49
C ASP A 108 6.60 4.44 -12.09
N VAL A 109 7.37 3.98 -11.09
CA VAL A 109 7.38 4.60 -9.76
C VAL A 109 7.90 6.04 -9.82
N ILE A 110 9.01 6.28 -10.53
CA ILE A 110 9.56 7.64 -10.72
C ILE A 110 8.53 8.55 -11.40
N ARG A 111 7.91 8.10 -12.50
CA ARG A 111 6.88 8.86 -13.22
C ARG A 111 5.68 9.19 -12.33
N ALA A 112 5.26 8.24 -11.49
CA ALA A 112 4.16 8.47 -10.57
C ALA A 112 4.54 9.51 -9.49
N LEU A 113 5.75 9.46 -8.95
CA LEU A 113 6.27 10.45 -7.99
C LEU A 113 6.39 11.84 -8.63
N GLU A 114 6.93 11.95 -9.84
CA GLU A 114 7.02 13.21 -10.59
C GLU A 114 5.64 13.78 -10.91
N TRP A 115 4.69 12.92 -11.29
CA TRP A 115 3.30 13.33 -11.50
C TRP A 115 2.67 13.86 -10.20
N LEU A 116 2.88 13.18 -9.07
CA LEU A 116 2.39 13.63 -7.77
C LEU A 116 3.02 14.96 -7.35
N ALA A 117 4.32 15.15 -7.61
CA ALA A 117 5.01 16.41 -7.35
C ALA A 117 4.42 17.56 -8.18
N GLY A 118 4.14 17.34 -9.47
CA GLY A 118 3.47 18.31 -10.34
C GLY A 118 2.01 18.57 -9.95
N TRP A 119 1.33 17.56 -9.43
CA TRP A 119 -0.05 17.68 -8.95
C TRP A 119 -0.14 18.47 -7.62
N GLY A 120 0.82 18.26 -6.71
CA GLY A 120 1.05 19.10 -5.54
C GLY A 120 -0.03 19.03 -4.45
N ARG A 121 -0.85 17.97 -4.41
CA ARG A 121 -1.97 17.80 -3.47
C ARG A 121 -1.89 16.56 -2.58
N ALA A 122 -0.85 15.73 -2.74
CA ALA A 122 -0.65 14.59 -1.86
C ALA A 122 -0.08 15.07 -0.52
N ASP A 123 -0.71 14.66 0.58
CA ASP A 123 -0.20 14.90 1.93
C ASP A 123 0.68 13.74 2.39
N VAL A 124 0.26 12.51 2.07
CA VAL A 124 0.99 11.27 2.35
C VAL A 124 1.08 10.44 1.07
N VAL A 125 2.22 9.83 0.82
CA VAL A 125 2.43 8.88 -0.29
C VAL A 125 2.81 7.53 0.31
N ASN A 126 1.96 6.53 0.11
CA ASN A 126 2.22 5.15 0.49
C ASN A 126 2.84 4.40 -0.70
N VAL A 127 4.03 3.83 -0.49
CA VAL A 127 4.76 3.02 -1.47
C VAL A 127 5.00 1.64 -0.87
N SER A 128 4.10 0.70 -1.14
CA SER A 128 4.15 -0.67 -0.61
C SER A 128 4.82 -1.67 -1.58
N VAL A 129 5.68 -1.14 -2.44
CA VAL A 129 6.53 -1.84 -3.39
C VAL A 129 7.96 -1.32 -3.24
N GLY A 130 8.95 -2.13 -3.59
CA GLY A 130 10.33 -1.69 -3.53
C GLY A 130 11.31 -2.60 -4.24
N CYS A 131 12.60 -2.32 -4.06
CA CYS A 131 13.66 -3.10 -4.65
C CYS A 131 14.95 -3.10 -3.82
N HIS A 132 15.81 -4.08 -4.09
CA HIS A 132 17.22 -4.00 -3.73
C HIS A 132 18.04 -3.47 -4.92
N THR A 133 19.08 -2.70 -4.63
CA THR A 133 20.09 -2.31 -5.61
C THR A 133 21.32 -3.19 -5.49
N TYR A 134 22.16 -3.19 -6.53
CA TYR A 134 23.36 -4.03 -6.57
C TYR A 134 24.41 -3.60 -5.53
N ASP A 135 24.55 -2.29 -5.31
CA ASP A 135 25.57 -1.68 -4.45
C ASP A 135 24.99 -1.15 -3.12
N ASP A 136 23.75 -1.52 -2.79
CA ASP A 136 23.02 -1.05 -1.60
C ASP A 136 22.96 0.49 -1.48
N ARG A 137 22.89 1.18 -2.62
CA ARG A 137 22.67 2.63 -2.71
C ARG A 137 21.38 2.96 -3.45
N PRO A 138 20.70 4.06 -3.12
CA PRO A 138 19.48 4.45 -3.83
C PRO A 138 19.81 4.91 -5.25
N SER A 139 18.89 4.67 -6.17
CA SER A 139 18.91 5.31 -7.49
C SER A 139 18.88 6.84 -7.33
N PRO A 140 19.83 7.60 -7.89
CA PRO A 140 19.82 9.06 -7.80
C PRO A 140 18.57 9.69 -8.42
N VAL A 141 18.00 9.05 -9.44
CA VAL A 141 16.76 9.53 -10.10
C VAL A 141 15.56 9.31 -9.19
N LEU A 142 15.47 8.16 -8.52
CA LEU A 142 14.45 7.91 -7.50
C LEU A 142 14.57 8.92 -6.35
N ALA A 143 15.79 9.20 -5.88
CA ALA A 143 16.02 10.18 -4.82
C ALA A 143 15.57 11.60 -5.22
N ASN A 144 15.84 12.00 -6.45
CA ASN A 144 15.36 13.28 -6.98
C ASN A 144 13.83 13.32 -7.08
N ALA A 145 13.18 12.23 -7.51
CA ALA A 145 11.72 12.14 -7.61
C ALA A 145 11.05 12.23 -6.23
N VAL A 146 11.59 11.54 -5.22
CA VAL A 146 11.13 11.67 -3.82
C VAL A 146 11.32 13.09 -3.31
N ALA A 147 12.47 13.71 -3.55
CA ALA A 147 12.74 15.09 -3.13
C ALA A 147 11.79 16.11 -3.80
N ALA A 148 11.35 15.85 -5.03
CA ALA A 148 10.44 16.72 -5.78
C ALA A 148 9.04 16.83 -5.15
N LEU A 149 8.60 15.83 -4.36
CA LEU A 149 7.34 15.90 -3.60
C LEU A 149 7.32 17.02 -2.54
N GLY A 150 8.50 17.54 -2.17
CA GLY A 150 8.65 18.62 -1.21
C GLY A 150 8.47 18.19 0.25
N ARG A 151 8.81 19.09 1.17
CA ARG A 151 8.90 18.79 2.62
C ARG A 151 7.56 18.67 3.34
N ARG A 152 6.45 18.99 2.67
CA ARG A 152 5.09 18.90 3.23
C ARG A 152 4.45 17.54 3.00
N THR A 153 4.96 16.80 2.02
CA THR A 153 4.47 15.47 1.64
C THR A 153 5.27 14.42 2.39
N VAL A 154 4.60 13.56 3.15
CA VAL A 154 5.25 12.45 3.85
C VAL A 154 5.27 11.23 2.95
N VAL A 155 6.42 10.57 2.81
CA VAL A 155 6.53 9.32 2.06
C VAL A 155 6.72 8.17 3.05
N VAL A 156 5.86 7.16 2.97
CA VAL A 156 5.88 5.96 3.81
C VAL A 156 6.06 4.76 2.91
N ALA A 157 7.04 3.90 3.21
CA ALA A 157 7.33 2.73 2.39
C ALA A 157 7.61 1.47 3.20
N CYS A 158 7.28 0.31 2.63
CA CYS A 158 7.45 -0.99 3.27
C CYS A 158 8.92 -1.42 3.34
N ALA A 159 9.33 -2.12 4.41
CA ALA A 159 10.70 -2.57 4.58
C ALA A 159 11.10 -3.75 3.66
N GLY A 160 10.13 -4.48 3.09
CA GLY A 160 10.38 -5.69 2.31
C GLY A 160 10.33 -6.97 3.16
N ASN A 161 10.12 -8.11 2.50
CA ASN A 161 9.71 -9.36 3.13
C ASN A 161 10.76 -10.49 3.00
N THR A 162 12.05 -10.17 3.01
CA THR A 162 13.16 -11.14 2.81
C THR A 162 13.90 -11.50 4.10
N ALA A 163 13.38 -11.08 5.26
CA ALA A 163 13.99 -11.24 6.58
C ALA A 163 15.44 -10.73 6.69
N GLY A 164 15.83 -9.82 5.80
CA GLY A 164 17.20 -9.30 5.69
C GLY A 164 17.40 -7.94 6.34
N ASP A 165 18.67 -7.53 6.44
CA ASP A 165 19.08 -6.22 6.95
C ASP A 165 19.54 -5.25 5.83
N ARG A 166 19.60 -5.75 4.59
CA ARG A 166 19.98 -4.98 3.41
C ARG A 166 18.98 -3.83 3.16
N PRO A 167 19.46 -2.64 2.78
CA PRO A 167 18.59 -1.54 2.38
C PRO A 167 17.57 -1.97 1.32
N PHE A 168 16.33 -1.57 1.52
CA PHE A 168 15.22 -1.76 0.59
C PHE A 168 14.68 -0.40 0.17
N TRP A 169 14.63 -0.12 -1.12
CA TRP A 169 14.30 1.21 -1.64
C TRP A 169 12.84 1.27 -2.09
N PRO A 170 12.11 2.37 -1.78
CA PRO A 170 12.62 3.63 -1.26
C PRO A 170 12.68 3.71 0.28
N ALA A 171 12.24 2.68 1.01
CA ALA A 171 12.10 2.71 2.47
C ALA A 171 13.38 3.06 3.24
N ALA A 172 14.55 2.65 2.76
CA ALA A 172 15.82 2.95 3.39
C ALA A 172 16.35 4.37 3.10
N MET A 173 15.68 5.14 2.25
CA MET A 173 16.10 6.48 1.85
C MET A 173 15.53 7.54 2.78
N LYS A 174 16.33 8.48 3.27
CA LYS A 174 15.78 9.64 3.99
C LYS A 174 15.36 10.74 3.01
N PRO A 175 14.19 11.39 3.19
CA PRO A 175 13.33 11.39 4.39
C PRO A 175 12.15 10.39 4.35
N VAL A 176 12.21 9.29 3.60
CA VAL A 176 11.16 8.27 3.59
C VAL A 176 11.10 7.57 4.95
N ILE A 177 9.89 7.35 5.45
CA ILE A 177 9.60 6.57 6.65
C ILE A 177 9.54 5.10 6.25
N GLY A 178 10.58 4.34 6.60
CA GLY A 178 10.64 2.90 6.37
C GLY A 178 9.90 2.12 7.45
N VAL A 179 8.96 1.25 7.05
CA VAL A 179 8.06 0.55 7.98
C VAL A 179 8.27 -0.97 7.97
N ALA A 180 8.66 -1.51 9.11
CA ALA A 180 8.74 -2.95 9.36
C ALA A 180 7.38 -3.52 9.81
N ALA A 181 7.19 -4.83 9.59
CA ALA A 181 6.00 -5.55 10.03
C ALA A 181 6.22 -6.21 11.39
N LEU A 182 5.18 -6.15 12.22
CA LEU A 182 5.07 -6.85 13.49
C LEU A 182 4.11 -8.04 13.37
N ASP A 183 4.44 -9.07 14.15
CA ASP A 183 3.56 -10.18 14.53
C ASP A 183 3.26 -10.03 16.02
N GLY A 184 2.12 -9.39 16.34
CA GLY A 184 1.82 -8.94 17.69
C GLY A 184 2.86 -7.93 18.20
N GLY A 185 3.61 -8.31 19.24
CA GLY A 185 4.65 -7.46 19.84
C GLY A 185 6.04 -7.64 19.25
N ASP A 186 6.24 -8.67 18.43
CA ASP A 186 7.55 -9.04 17.90
C ASP A 186 7.68 -8.67 16.41
N ARG A 187 8.91 -8.60 15.89
CA ARG A 187 9.12 -8.44 14.45
C ARG A 187 8.60 -9.66 13.71
N ALA A 188 7.79 -9.45 12.68
CA ALA A 188 7.31 -10.53 11.82
C ALA A 188 8.47 -11.30 11.18
N TRP A 189 8.34 -12.61 11.06
CA TRP A 189 9.43 -13.51 10.64
C TRP A 189 10.00 -13.16 9.26
N PHE A 190 9.19 -12.61 8.37
CA PHE A 190 9.59 -12.17 7.02
C PHE A 190 10.11 -10.73 6.97
N SER A 191 9.84 -9.90 7.99
CA SER A 191 10.09 -8.45 7.88
C SER A 191 11.59 -8.17 7.80
N ASN A 192 11.99 -7.39 6.80
CA ASN A 192 13.29 -6.76 6.81
C ASN A 192 13.44 -5.80 7.99
N HIS A 193 14.69 -5.52 8.35
CA HIS A 193 15.06 -4.70 9.49
C HIS A 193 16.36 -3.94 9.21
N GLY A 194 16.78 -3.07 10.13
CA GLY A 194 18.06 -2.38 10.01
C GLY A 194 18.00 -0.97 10.56
N TRP A 195 19.14 -0.27 10.53
CA TRP A 195 19.26 1.11 11.02
C TRP A 195 18.37 2.11 10.27
N TRP A 196 17.92 1.74 9.07
CA TRP A 196 17.15 2.59 8.17
C TRP A 196 15.64 2.52 8.40
N VAL A 197 15.15 1.54 9.17
CA VAL A 197 13.73 1.43 9.57
C VAL A 197 13.40 2.49 10.62
N ASP A 198 12.30 3.21 10.41
CA ASP A 198 11.84 4.30 11.28
C ASP A 198 10.66 3.91 12.17
N ALA A 199 9.80 3.02 11.66
CA ALA A 199 8.56 2.65 12.33
C ALA A 199 8.24 1.16 12.13
N CYS A 200 7.28 0.68 12.91
CA CYS A 200 6.73 -0.65 12.78
C CYS A 200 5.23 -0.64 13.03
N ALA A 201 4.52 -1.56 12.37
CA ALA A 201 3.09 -1.74 12.54
C ALA A 201 2.72 -3.22 12.30
N GLU A 202 1.51 -3.60 12.69
CA GLU A 202 0.97 -4.94 12.46
C GLU A 202 0.99 -5.27 10.96
N GLY A 203 1.55 -6.42 10.60
CA GLY A 203 1.68 -6.87 9.22
C GLY A 203 1.48 -8.36 9.03
N VAL A 204 1.14 -9.12 10.07
CA VAL A 204 0.77 -10.53 9.98
C VAL A 204 -0.74 -10.66 10.13
N ASP A 205 -1.35 -11.49 9.28
CA ASP A 205 -2.79 -11.79 9.32
C ASP A 205 -3.68 -10.53 9.37
N VAL A 206 -3.28 -9.49 8.62
CA VAL A 206 -4.07 -8.27 8.49
C VAL A 206 -5.31 -8.59 7.66
N THR A 207 -6.49 -8.17 8.10
CA THR A 207 -7.73 -8.27 7.30
C THR A 207 -8.11 -6.91 6.73
N SER A 208 -8.36 -6.84 5.43
CA SER A 208 -8.72 -5.61 4.71
C SER A 208 -9.69 -5.87 3.57
N THR A 209 -10.08 -4.80 2.88
CA THR A 209 -10.80 -4.85 1.60
C THR A 209 -9.98 -5.61 0.57
N PHE A 210 -10.63 -6.24 -0.38
CA PHE A 210 -9.99 -7.01 -1.44
C PHE A 210 -10.89 -7.06 -2.68
N VAL A 211 -10.44 -7.75 -3.71
CA VAL A 211 -11.19 -7.89 -4.96
C VAL A 211 -12.36 -8.86 -4.81
N ARG A 212 -13.30 -8.79 -5.75
CA ARG A 212 -14.26 -9.86 -5.97
C ARG A 212 -13.75 -10.75 -7.09
N PHE A 213 -13.57 -12.03 -6.79
CA PHE A 213 -13.07 -13.02 -7.73
C PHE A 213 -13.64 -14.39 -7.37
N ASP A 214 -13.95 -15.19 -8.37
CA ASP A 214 -14.47 -16.56 -8.21
C ASP A 214 -13.67 -17.44 -9.17
N GLY A 215 -12.64 -18.08 -8.62
CA GLY A 215 -11.72 -18.92 -9.39
C GLY A 215 -12.31 -20.28 -9.75
N THR A 216 -11.47 -21.18 -10.25
CA THR A 216 -11.91 -22.50 -10.75
C THR A 216 -11.73 -23.63 -9.74
N ARG A 217 -11.06 -23.40 -8.61
CA ARG A 217 -10.77 -24.47 -7.64
C ARG A 217 -12.03 -24.78 -6.82
N PRO A 218 -12.32 -26.07 -6.57
CA PRO A 218 -13.48 -26.43 -5.78
C PRO A 218 -13.25 -26.15 -4.29
N PRO A 219 -14.31 -25.90 -3.50
CA PRO A 219 -14.21 -25.78 -2.06
C PRO A 219 -13.59 -27.02 -1.41
N ALA A 220 -12.61 -26.81 -0.53
CA ALA A 220 -11.96 -27.85 0.25
C ALA A 220 -12.26 -27.64 1.74
N GLY A 221 -12.88 -28.63 2.38
CA GLY A 221 -13.25 -28.52 3.80
C GLY A 221 -14.33 -27.47 4.10
N GLY A 222 -15.15 -27.12 3.10
CA GLY A 222 -16.20 -26.10 3.22
C GLY A 222 -15.72 -24.66 3.02
N ILE A 223 -14.44 -24.46 2.71
CA ILE A 223 -13.85 -23.16 2.37
C ILE A 223 -13.43 -23.21 0.91
N ASP A 224 -13.85 -22.22 0.16
CA ASP A 224 -13.41 -21.97 -1.20
C ASP A 224 -12.12 -21.13 -1.15
N PRO A 225 -10.98 -21.65 -1.64
CA PRO A 225 -9.68 -20.99 -1.46
C PRO A 225 -9.39 -19.86 -2.47
N ASP A 226 -10.14 -19.76 -3.58
CA ASP A 226 -10.01 -18.74 -4.63
C ASP A 226 -11.27 -17.89 -4.82
N ARG A 227 -12.32 -18.14 -4.05
CA ARG A 227 -13.44 -17.21 -3.96
C ARG A 227 -13.19 -16.09 -2.97
N PHE A 228 -13.12 -14.87 -3.48
CA PHE A 228 -13.06 -13.63 -2.70
C PHE A 228 -14.34 -12.83 -2.90
N ASP A 229 -15.06 -12.55 -1.81
CA ASP A 229 -16.28 -11.72 -1.82
C ASP A 229 -15.99 -10.26 -1.40
N GLY A 230 -14.78 -9.76 -1.70
CA GLY A 230 -14.35 -8.38 -1.42
C GLY A 230 -13.48 -8.20 -0.17
N TYR A 231 -13.08 -9.28 0.51
CA TYR A 231 -12.22 -9.20 1.70
C TYR A 231 -11.24 -10.36 1.76
N ALA A 232 -10.05 -10.08 2.28
CA ALA A 232 -9.00 -11.08 2.45
C ALA A 232 -8.21 -10.82 3.75
N THR A 233 -7.52 -11.86 4.20
CA THR A 233 -6.46 -11.80 5.20
C THR A 233 -5.12 -12.06 4.54
N TRP A 234 -4.13 -11.20 4.79
CA TRP A 234 -2.85 -11.25 4.09
C TRP A 234 -1.70 -10.71 4.98
N SER A 235 -0.47 -11.22 4.78
CA SER A 235 0.71 -10.86 5.58
C SER A 235 1.81 -10.20 4.73
N GLY A 236 2.39 -9.11 5.22
CA GLY A 236 3.46 -8.40 4.54
C GLY A 236 3.79 -7.03 5.16
N THR A 237 5.02 -6.57 4.96
CA THR A 237 5.41 -5.18 5.27
C THR A 237 4.64 -4.16 4.43
N SER A 238 4.12 -4.59 3.27
CA SER A 238 3.20 -3.84 2.43
C SER A 238 1.84 -3.56 3.10
N PHE A 239 1.51 -4.26 4.18
CA PHE A 239 0.29 -3.99 4.97
C PHE A 239 0.59 -3.24 6.27
N ALA A 240 1.84 -3.29 6.75
CA ALA A 240 2.30 -2.45 7.86
C ALA A 240 2.50 -0.98 7.44
N ALA A 241 3.09 -0.73 6.26
CA ALA A 241 3.29 0.63 5.74
C ALA A 241 1.99 1.47 5.65
N PRO A 242 0.87 0.97 5.09
CA PRO A 242 -0.37 1.73 5.05
C PRO A 242 -1.03 1.93 6.42
N VAL A 243 -0.74 1.10 7.44
CA VAL A 243 -1.15 1.39 8.82
C VAL A 243 -0.50 2.68 9.29
N VAL A 244 0.81 2.85 9.07
CA VAL A 244 1.54 4.07 9.45
C VAL A 244 1.05 5.26 8.62
N ALA A 245 0.94 5.11 7.29
CA ALA A 245 0.43 6.17 6.41
C ALA A 245 -0.98 6.62 6.82
N GLY A 246 -1.87 5.67 7.11
CA GLY A 246 -3.23 5.94 7.58
C GLY A 246 -3.25 6.61 8.95
N ARG A 247 -2.38 6.22 9.90
CA ARG A 247 -2.29 6.90 11.22
C ARG A 247 -1.83 8.35 11.09
N ILE A 248 -0.83 8.63 10.25
CA ILE A 248 -0.36 10.00 9.96
C ILE A 248 -1.51 10.81 9.36
N ALA A 249 -2.18 10.27 8.34
CA ALA A 249 -3.29 10.94 7.68
C ALA A 249 -4.49 11.18 8.62
N GLY A 250 -4.83 10.20 9.44
CA GLY A 250 -5.91 10.27 10.41
C GLY A 250 -5.64 11.32 11.49
N LEU A 251 -4.41 11.37 12.02
CA LEU A 251 -4.00 12.37 12.99
C LEU A 251 -4.01 13.78 12.37
N ALA A 252 -3.45 13.94 11.17
CA ALA A 252 -3.47 15.22 10.46
C ALA A 252 -4.91 15.71 10.23
N ALA A 253 -5.83 14.82 9.82
CA ALA A 253 -7.23 15.12 9.61
C ALA A 253 -7.95 15.50 10.90
N ALA A 254 -7.74 14.74 11.98
CA ALA A 254 -8.41 14.94 13.27
C ALA A 254 -7.95 16.24 13.95
N GLU A 255 -6.65 16.56 13.90
CA GLU A 255 -6.09 17.69 14.62
C GLU A 255 -5.93 18.97 13.78
N GLY A 256 -6.05 18.89 12.45
CA GLY A 256 -5.86 20.05 11.57
C GLY A 256 -4.39 20.34 11.27
N LEU A 257 -3.50 19.35 11.40
CA LEU A 257 -2.06 19.49 11.25
C LEU A 257 -1.58 19.32 9.80
N GLY A 258 -0.36 19.77 9.49
CA GLY A 258 0.35 19.29 8.30
C GLY A 258 0.68 17.80 8.44
N ALA A 259 0.76 17.04 7.34
CA ALA A 259 1.13 15.62 7.42
C ALA A 259 2.54 15.42 7.98
N ALA A 260 3.48 16.32 7.66
CA ALA A 260 4.82 16.30 8.26
C ALA A 260 4.76 16.48 9.80
N ASP A 261 3.98 17.45 10.29
CA ASP A 261 3.82 17.66 11.74
C ASP A 261 3.10 16.50 12.46
N ALA A 262 2.25 15.76 11.73
CA ALA A 262 1.58 14.57 12.25
C ALA A 262 2.46 13.31 12.20
N ALA A 263 3.57 13.33 11.47
CA ALA A 263 4.51 12.23 11.36
C ALA A 263 5.66 12.31 12.38
N ASP A 264 5.95 13.52 12.88
CA ASP A 264 6.91 13.80 13.95
C ASP A 264 6.39 13.37 15.34
#